data_AF-A0A151EH14-F1
#
_entry.id   AF-A0A151EH14-F1
#
_cell.length_a   1.000
_cell.length_b   1.000
_cell.length_c   1.000
_cell.angle_alpha   90.00
_cell.angle_beta   90.00
_cell.angle_gamma   90.00
#
_symmetry.space_group_name_H-M   'P 1'
#
loop_
_entity.id
_entity.type
_entity.pdbx_description
1 polymer ?
#
loop_
_entity_poly.entity_id
_entity_poly.type
_entity_poly.pdbx_seq_one_letter_code
_entity_poly.pdbx_strand_id
1 'polypeptide(L)' 'MEIDAELAKLAGSIHATMKKKFKDFGIMDAFLLAAAQHTSAKIVTGDPHFRNMDNVEFLE' A
#
# COMPACT_ATOMS: atom_id res chain seq x y z
N MET A 1 -13.15 6.58 5.51
CA MET A 1 -11.86 6.78 6.20
C MET A 1 -11.28 8.08 5.70
N GLU A 2 -10.84 8.92 6.61
CA GLU A 2 -10.10 10.14 6.30
C GLU A 2 -8.60 9.85 6.38
N ILE A 3 -7.78 10.64 5.68
CA ILE A 3 -6.33 10.57 5.82
C ILE A 3 -5.94 11.47 6.99
N ASP A 4 -5.49 10.87 8.08
CA ASP A 4 -4.95 11.57 9.24
C ASP A 4 -3.41 11.41 9.35
N ALA A 5 -2.86 12.00 10.41
CA ALA A 5 -1.42 11.98 10.66
C ALA A 5 -0.87 10.57 10.94
N GLU A 6 -1.68 9.67 11.53
CA GLU A 6 -1.24 8.31 11.83
C GLU A 6 -1.16 7.47 10.55
N LEU A 7 -2.19 7.55 9.71
CA LEU A 7 -2.22 6.90 8.41
C LEU A 7 -1.09 7.43 7.50
N ALA A 8 -0.87 8.74 7.49
CA ALA A 8 0.22 9.35 6.71
C ALA A 8 1.60 8.90 7.18
N LYS A 9 1.82 8.77 8.50
CA LYS A 9 3.07 8.26 9.07
C LYS A 9 3.29 6.79 8.71
N LEU A 10 2.23 5.97 8.74
CA LEU A 10 2.28 4.58 8.32
C LEU A 10 2.63 4.46 6.83
N ALA A 11 1.92 5.20 5.97
CA ALA A 11 2.17 5.24 4.53
C ALA A 11 3.62 5.67 4.22
N GLY A 12 4.14 6.70 4.89
CA GLY A 12 5.54 7.12 4.75
C GLY A 12 6.54 6.01 5.14
N SER A 13 6.24 5.27 6.20
CA SER A 13 7.08 4.16 6.67
C SER A 13 7.08 2.97 5.70
N ILE A 14 5.90 2.63 5.15
CA ILE A 14 5.74 1.62 4.09
C ILE A 14 6.50 2.07 2.85
N HIS A 15 6.31 3.30 2.39
CA HIS A 15 6.98 3.84 1.21
C HIS A 15 8.51 3.78 1.35
N ALA A 16 9.06 4.21 2.49
CA ALA A 16 10.50 4.15 2.75
C ALA A 16 11.05 2.71 2.74
N THR A 17 10.25 1.73 3.17
CA THR A 17 10.62 0.31 3.16
C THR A 17 10.55 -0.26 1.73
N MET A 18 9.49 0.04 1.01
CA MET A 18 9.24 -0.46 -0.34
C MET A 18 10.21 0.14 -1.37
N LYS A 19 10.56 1.44 -1.25
CA LYS A 19 11.57 2.10 -2.11
C LYS A 19 12.95 1.43 -2.10
N LYS A 20 13.29 0.71 -1.02
CA LYS A 20 14.54 -0.06 -0.94
C LYS A 20 14.52 -1.29 -1.86
N LYS A 21 13.33 -1.82 -2.17
CA LYS A 21 13.12 -3.01 -3.01
C LYS A 21 12.67 -2.65 -4.42
N PHE A 22 11.76 -1.68 -4.54
CA PHE A 22 11.12 -1.25 -5.78
C PHE A 22 11.34 0.26 -5.95
N LYS A 23 12.26 0.64 -6.85
CA LYS A 23 12.69 2.04 -7.00
C LYS A 23 11.57 2.97 -7.47
N ASP A 24 10.60 2.45 -8.20
CA ASP A 24 9.44 3.15 -8.77
C ASP A 24 8.20 3.15 -7.86
N PHE A 25 8.25 2.49 -6.69
CA PHE A 25 7.10 2.40 -5.78
C PHE A 25 6.52 3.78 -5.42
N GLY A 26 5.23 3.97 -5.69
CA GLY A 26 4.55 5.24 -5.49
C GLY A 26 4.18 5.48 -4.03
N ILE A 27 4.10 6.76 -3.64
CA ILE A 27 3.59 7.10 -2.31
C ILE A 27 2.09 6.77 -2.17
N MET A 28 1.30 6.88 -3.25
CA MET A 28 -0.11 6.47 -3.23
C MET A 28 -0.25 4.96 -2.99
N ASP A 29 0.62 4.13 -3.55
CA ASP A 29 0.59 2.69 -3.33
C ASP A 29 0.80 2.36 -1.84
N ALA A 30 1.70 3.11 -1.19
CA ALA A 30 1.91 3.01 0.24
C ALA A 30 0.67 3.42 1.06
N PHE A 31 -0.07 4.44 0.62
CA PHE A 31 -1.32 4.84 1.25
C PHE A 31 -2.40 3.77 1.10
N LEU A 32 -2.50 3.13 -0.07
CA LEU A 32 -3.43 2.01 -0.27
C LEU A 32 -3.10 0.84 0.66
N LEU A 33 -1.81 0.49 0.80
CA LEU A 33 -1.38 -0.53 1.76
C LEU A 33 -1.67 -0.13 3.21
N ALA A 34 -1.40 1.11 3.59
CA ALA A 34 -1.67 1.61 4.94
C ALA A 34 -3.17 1.58 5.26
N ALA A 35 -4.01 2.02 4.32
CA ALA A 35 -5.46 2.01 4.45
C ALA A 35 -6.00 0.58 4.58
N ALA A 36 -5.51 -0.35 3.75
CA ALA A 36 -5.88 -1.76 3.80
C ALA A 36 -5.50 -2.39 5.16
N GLN A 37 -4.29 -2.11 5.66
CA GLN A 37 -3.85 -2.57 6.98
C GLN A 37 -4.71 -2.00 8.11
N HIS A 38 -4.99 -0.69 8.09
CA HIS A 38 -5.76 -0.01 9.12
C HIS A 38 -7.22 -0.53 9.20
N THR A 39 -7.80 -0.87 8.04
CA THR A 39 -9.17 -1.38 7.96
C THR A 39 -9.28 -2.90 7.99
N SER A 40 -8.15 -3.61 8.05
CA SER A 40 -8.09 -5.07 7.85
C SER A 40 -8.77 -5.52 6.55
N ALA A 41 -8.71 -4.67 5.52
CA ALA A 41 -9.26 -4.94 4.20
C ALA A 41 -8.20 -5.55 3.26
N LYS A 42 -8.66 -6.13 2.16
CA LYS A 42 -7.81 -6.49 1.02
C LYS A 42 -7.86 -5.40 -0.04
N ILE A 43 -6.74 -5.17 -0.71
CA ILE A 43 -6.74 -4.35 -1.93
C ILE A 43 -7.17 -5.25 -3.08
N VAL A 44 -8.17 -4.83 -3.86
CA VAL A 44 -8.61 -5.53 -5.06
C VAL A 44 -8.18 -4.72 -6.28
N THR A 45 -7.26 -5.24 -7.09
CA THR A 45 -6.68 -4.49 -8.20
C THR A 45 -6.04 -5.39 -9.25
N GLY A 46 -5.93 -4.91 -10.50
CA GLY A 46 -5.09 -5.51 -11.55
C GLY A 46 -3.74 -4.80 -11.71
N ASP A 47 -3.39 -3.86 -10.83
CA ASP A 47 -2.13 -3.10 -10.91
C ASP A 47 -0.92 -3.99 -10.55
N PRO A 48 0.03 -4.22 -11.48
CA PRO A 48 1.19 -5.07 -11.27
C PRO A 48 2.07 -4.69 -10.06
N HIS A 49 2.05 -3.42 -9.61
CA HIS A 49 2.79 -3.01 -8.42
C HIS A 49 2.39 -3.76 -7.15
N PHE A 50 1.16 -4.30 -7.12
CA PHE A 50 0.59 -5.03 -5.99
C PHE A 50 0.65 -6.56 -6.17
N ARG A 51 1.17 -7.04 -7.29
CA ARG A 51 1.23 -8.47 -7.58
C ARG A 51 2.12 -9.18 -6.55
N ASN A 52 1.66 -10.34 -6.07
CA ASN A 52 2.32 -11.16 -5.05
C ASN A 52 2.46 -10.50 -3.67
N MET A 53 1.59 -9.55 -3.31
CA MET A 53 1.50 -9.05 -1.94
C MET A 53 0.43 -9.81 -1.14
N ASP A 54 0.73 -10.12 0.12
CA ASP A 54 -0.11 -10.98 0.96
C ASP A 54 -1.54 -10.44 1.20
N ASN A 55 -1.72 -9.11 1.17
CA ASN A 55 -3.00 -8.44 1.45
C ASN A 55 -3.70 -7.92 0.18
N VAL A 56 -3.45 -8.55 -0.96
CA VAL A 56 -3.99 -8.15 -2.27
C VAL A 56 -4.73 -9.32 -2.91
N GLU A 57 -5.94 -9.04 -3.38
CA GLU A 57 -6.67 -9.88 -4.32
C GLU A 57 -6.44 -9.33 -5.73
N PHE A 58 -5.58 -10.01 -6.49
CA PHE A 58 -5.19 -9.56 -7.81
C PHE A 58 -6.20 -10.01 -8.87
N LEU A 59 -6.62 -9.10 -9.74
CA LEU A 59 -7.52 -9.38 -10.87
C LEU A 59 -6.71 -9.50 -12.16
N GLU A 60 -6.90 -10.61 -12.88
CA GLU A 60 -6.27 -10.86 -14.21
C GLU A 60 -7.03 -10.17 -15.36
#